data_AF-A0A7X9W796-F1
#
_entry.id   AF-A0A7X9W796-F1
#
_cell.length_a   1.000
_cell.length_b   1.000
_cell.length_c   1.000
_cell.angle_alpha   90.00
_cell.angle_beta   90.00
_cell.angle_gamma   90.00
#
_symmetry.space_group_name_H-M   'P 1'
#
loop_
_entity.id
_entity.type
_entity.pdbx_description
1 polymer ?
#
loop_
_entity_poly.entity_id
_entity_poly.type
_entity_poly.pdbx_seq_one_letter_code
_entity_poly.pdbx_strand_id
1 'polypeptide(L)'
;PWRALAASVAIAAVSASAAWITRGAMDARHLQTVLATASPDRAAGGYAQRAAIAHAVYAPDMGRPVEVSAENEKGLVTWLTKRMGAPVRAPSLSQAGYELVGGRLLPGGSGPVAQFMYGAADGQRLTLYVTREAAGGQTAFQFTQEGPVRVFYWVEGQFGYALSGAVSRDELQRVSQEVYKQLQG
;
A
#
# COMPACT_ATOMS: atom_id res chain seq x y z
N PRO A 1 -37.76 30.71 -15.91
CA PRO A 1 -36.72 29.84 -16.53
C PRO A 1 -35.42 29.73 -15.71
N TRP A 2 -34.86 30.82 -15.19
CA TRP A 2 -33.56 30.81 -14.49
C TRP A 2 -33.56 30.15 -13.10
N ARG A 3 -34.69 30.13 -12.39
CA ARG A 3 -34.80 29.52 -11.05
C ARG A 3 -34.77 27.99 -11.07
N ALA A 4 -35.14 27.37 -12.20
CA ALA A 4 -35.10 25.91 -12.36
C ALA A 4 -33.68 25.40 -12.67
N LEU A 5 -32.86 26.19 -13.38
CA LEU A 5 -31.45 25.89 -13.64
C LEU A 5 -30.58 26.07 -12.39
N ALA A 6 -30.92 27.00 -11.49
CA ALA A 6 -30.22 27.16 -10.21
C ALA A 6 -30.49 25.98 -9.23
N ALA A 7 -31.69 25.41 -9.25
CA ALA A 7 -32.07 24.30 -8.38
C ALA A 7 -31.40 22.97 -8.77
N SER A 8 -31.19 22.72 -10.07
CA SER A 8 -30.53 21.49 -10.54
C SER A 8 -29.02 21.47 -10.25
N VAL A 9 -28.35 22.63 -10.31
CA VAL A 9 -26.92 22.75 -9.95
C VAL A 9 -26.69 22.53 -8.45
N ALA A 10 -27.61 23.00 -7.59
CA ALA A 10 -27.52 22.80 -6.14
C ALA A 10 -27.69 21.33 -5.72
N ILE A 11 -28.60 20.59 -6.35
CA ILE A 11 -28.79 19.15 -6.07
C ILE A 11 -27.59 18.33 -6.55
N ALA A 12 -27.02 18.67 -7.72
CA ALA A 12 -25.84 18.00 -8.23
C ALA A 12 -24.61 18.18 -7.31
N ALA A 13 -24.38 19.39 -6.78
CA ALA A 13 -23.26 19.66 -5.88
C ALA A 13 -23.37 18.89 -4.54
N VAL A 14 -24.56 18.82 -3.94
CA VAL A 14 -24.79 18.08 -2.68
C VAL A 14 -24.67 16.56 -2.90
N SER A 15 -25.15 16.05 -4.04
CA SER A 15 -25.05 14.63 -4.37
C SER A 15 -23.61 14.17 -4.63
N ALA A 16 -22.77 15.02 -5.24
CA ALA A 16 -21.36 14.72 -5.43
C ALA A 16 -20.66 14.56 -4.08
N SER A 17 -20.81 15.52 -3.15
CA SER A 17 -20.21 15.45 -1.81
C SER A 17 -20.69 14.24 -0.99
N ALA A 18 -21.97 13.89 -1.08
CA ALA A 18 -22.52 12.73 -0.38
C ALA A 18 -22.01 11.39 -0.93
N ALA A 19 -21.71 11.31 -2.24
CA ALA A 19 -21.18 10.12 -2.89
C ALA A 19 -19.72 9.80 -2.46
N TRP A 20 -18.91 10.83 -2.18
CA TRP A 20 -17.54 10.64 -1.69
C TRP A 20 -17.47 10.12 -0.26
N ILE A 21 -18.33 10.64 0.63
CA ILE A 21 -18.36 10.25 2.05
C ILE A 21 -18.89 8.81 2.21
N THR A 22 -19.91 8.45 1.43
CA THR A 22 -20.51 7.11 1.47
C THR A 22 -19.57 6.03 0.94
N ARG A 23 -18.80 6.30 -0.13
CA ARG A 23 -17.82 5.35 -0.67
C ARG A 23 -16.69 5.05 0.32
N GLY A 24 -16.10 6.07 0.93
CA GLY A 24 -15.03 5.89 1.94
C GLY A 24 -15.49 5.11 3.19
N ALA A 25 -16.74 5.29 3.62
CA ALA A 25 -17.29 4.57 4.77
C ALA A 25 -17.56 3.07 4.46
N MET A 26 -17.92 2.75 3.22
CA MET A 26 -18.13 1.35 2.79
C MET A 26 -16.79 0.61 2.66
N ASP A 27 -15.76 1.25 2.11
CA ASP A 27 -14.42 0.66 1.99
C ASP A 27 -13.81 0.34 3.37
N ALA A 28 -13.97 1.24 4.34
CA ALA A 28 -13.47 1.04 5.71
C ALA A 28 -14.14 -0.15 6.42
N ARG A 29 -15.45 -0.34 6.24
CA ARG A 29 -16.20 -1.47 6.81
C ARG A 29 -15.78 -2.80 6.18
N HIS A 30 -15.54 -2.80 4.86
CA HIS A 30 -15.11 -4.00 4.15
C HIS A 30 -13.71 -4.47 4.59
N LEU A 31 -12.79 -3.53 4.86
CA LEU A 31 -11.46 -3.84 5.40
C LEU A 31 -11.53 -4.42 6.82
N GLN A 32 -12.42 -3.92 7.68
CA GLN A 32 -12.60 -4.45 9.03
C GLN A 32 -13.07 -5.91 9.02
N THR A 33 -13.95 -6.29 8.10
CA THR A 33 -14.39 -7.69 7.95
C THR A 33 -13.27 -8.63 7.52
N VAL A 34 -12.35 -8.19 6.66
CA VAL A 34 -11.17 -9.00 6.26
C VAL A 34 -10.26 -9.24 7.46
N LEU A 35 -9.96 -8.19 8.23
CA LEU A 35 -9.13 -8.29 9.43
C LEU A 35 -9.76 -9.21 10.50
N ALA A 36 -11.08 -9.21 10.63
CA ALA A 36 -11.80 -10.06 11.57
C ALA A 36 -11.76 -11.55 11.22
N THR A 37 -11.54 -11.90 9.94
CA THR A 37 -11.45 -13.30 9.49
C THR A 37 -10.04 -13.91 9.61
N ALA A 38 -9.02 -13.13 9.98
CA ALA A 38 -7.68 -13.64 10.25
C ALA A 38 -7.66 -14.43 11.58
N SER A 39 -7.37 -15.72 11.53
CA SER A 39 -7.55 -16.64 12.66
C SER A 39 -6.62 -16.36 13.87
N PRO A 40 -7.17 -16.27 15.10
CA PRO A 40 -6.41 -15.95 16.31
C PRO A 40 -5.55 -17.09 16.89
N ASP A 41 -5.73 -18.35 16.47
CA ASP A 41 -5.07 -19.52 17.09
C ASP A 41 -3.54 -19.64 16.88
N ARG A 42 -2.92 -18.82 16.02
CA ARG A 42 -1.44 -18.77 15.87
C ARG A 42 -0.75 -17.84 16.89
N ALA A 43 -1.49 -17.31 17.85
CA ALA A 43 -1.16 -16.17 18.70
C ALA A 43 -0.06 -16.38 19.74
N ALA A 44 -0.12 -17.42 20.58
CA ALA A 44 0.47 -17.36 21.92
C ALA A 44 2.02 -17.29 21.95
N GLY A 45 2.72 -17.83 20.95
CA GLY A 45 4.19 -17.71 20.82
C GLY A 45 4.65 -16.67 19.78
N GLY A 46 3.80 -16.37 18.79
CA GLY A 46 4.20 -15.54 17.65
C GLY A 46 4.26 -14.04 17.94
N TYR A 47 3.56 -13.54 18.96
CA TYR A 47 3.59 -12.10 19.27
C TYR A 47 4.86 -11.64 19.97
N ALA A 48 5.46 -12.45 20.85
CA ALA A 48 6.72 -12.11 21.52
C ALA A 48 7.86 -11.94 20.50
N GLN A 49 7.97 -12.88 19.56
CA GLN A 49 8.96 -12.79 18.47
C GLN A 49 8.69 -11.57 17.57
N ARG A 50 7.43 -11.32 17.18
CA ARG A 50 7.07 -10.13 16.39
C ARG A 50 7.36 -8.81 17.13
N ALA A 51 7.17 -8.77 18.44
CA ALA A 51 7.49 -7.61 19.27
C ALA A 51 9.01 -7.37 19.33
N ALA A 52 9.82 -8.42 19.47
CA ALA A 52 11.27 -8.32 19.41
C ALA A 52 11.76 -7.81 18.04
N ILE A 53 11.19 -8.33 16.94
CA ILE A 53 11.46 -7.84 15.58
C ILE A 53 11.07 -6.37 15.45
N ALA A 54 9.87 -5.99 15.88
CA ALA A 54 9.43 -4.59 15.85
C ALA A 54 10.38 -3.68 16.63
N HIS A 55 10.81 -4.08 17.82
CA HIS A 55 11.79 -3.33 18.59
C HIS A 55 13.10 -3.17 17.81
N ALA A 56 13.66 -4.24 17.25
CA ALA A 56 14.89 -4.18 16.45
C ALA A 56 14.74 -3.30 15.18
N VAL A 57 13.56 -3.34 14.55
CA VAL A 57 13.22 -2.56 13.36
C VAL A 57 13.07 -1.06 13.66
N TYR A 58 12.71 -0.65 14.88
CA TYR A 58 12.47 0.76 15.20
C TYR A 58 13.51 1.39 16.15
N ALA A 59 14.04 0.65 17.12
CA ALA A 59 14.94 1.18 18.16
C ALA A 59 16.18 1.94 17.63
N PRO A 60 16.79 1.57 16.48
CA PRO A 60 17.93 2.33 15.96
C PRO A 60 17.59 3.71 15.37
N ASP A 61 16.30 4.08 15.21
CA ASP A 61 15.89 5.38 14.66
C ASP A 61 15.23 6.28 15.71
N MET A 62 16.04 7.15 16.32
CA MET A 62 15.55 8.11 17.33
C MET A 62 14.82 9.31 16.73
N GLY A 63 14.84 9.51 15.40
CA GLY A 63 14.40 10.75 14.76
C GLY A 63 13.16 10.63 13.87
N ARG A 64 12.78 9.43 13.42
CA ARG A 64 11.68 9.22 12.46
C ARG A 64 10.90 7.93 12.76
N PRO A 65 9.94 7.95 13.70
CA PRO A 65 9.48 6.71 14.31
C PRO A 65 8.64 5.79 13.42
N VAL A 66 7.78 6.29 12.52
CA VAL A 66 6.83 5.38 11.85
C VAL A 66 6.35 5.76 10.46
N GLU A 67 6.26 7.04 10.08
CA GLU A 67 5.68 7.44 8.78
C GLU A 67 6.40 8.65 8.19
N VAL A 68 6.65 8.63 6.88
CA VAL A 68 7.24 9.77 6.16
C VAL A 68 6.33 10.14 4.99
N SER A 69 5.88 11.40 5.00
CA SER A 69 5.04 11.97 3.94
C SER A 69 5.80 12.01 2.59
N ALA A 70 5.06 11.90 1.49
CA ALA A 70 5.61 12.03 0.14
C ALA A 70 6.13 13.45 -0.19
N GLU A 71 5.82 14.46 0.63
CA GLU A 71 6.34 15.84 0.50
C GLU A 71 7.87 15.90 0.35
N ASN A 72 8.58 14.89 0.86
CA ASN A 72 9.99 14.66 0.59
C ASN A 72 10.24 13.21 0.14
N GLU A 73 9.75 12.85 -1.04
CA GLU A 73 9.94 11.52 -1.64
C GLU A 73 11.42 11.06 -1.64
N LYS A 74 12.35 11.94 -2.03
CA LYS A 74 13.79 11.62 -2.00
C LYS A 74 14.26 11.26 -0.59
N GLY A 75 13.79 12.01 0.41
CA GLY A 75 14.06 11.75 1.83
C GLY A 75 13.43 10.45 2.32
N LEU A 76 12.20 10.13 1.91
CA LEU A 76 11.51 8.87 2.19
C LEU A 76 12.29 7.68 1.62
N VAL A 77 12.66 7.72 0.34
CA VAL A 77 13.40 6.66 -0.35
C VAL A 77 14.79 6.46 0.25
N THR A 78 15.50 7.57 0.55
CA THR A 78 16.82 7.52 1.20
C THR A 78 16.73 6.88 2.58
N TRP A 79 15.72 7.27 3.36
CA TRP A 79 15.48 6.72 4.69
C TRP A 79 15.15 5.23 4.62
N LEU A 80 14.17 4.82 3.80
CA LEU A 80 13.79 3.41 3.62
C LEU A 80 14.95 2.56 3.12
N THR A 81 15.76 3.06 2.18
CA THR A 81 16.98 2.38 1.70
C THR A 81 17.93 2.09 2.85
N LYS A 82 18.20 3.07 3.72
CA LYS A 82 19.04 2.89 4.90
C LYS A 82 18.47 1.83 5.85
N ARG A 83 17.15 1.83 6.07
CA ARG A 83 16.48 0.89 6.99
C ARG A 83 16.43 -0.54 6.44
N MET A 84 16.21 -0.69 5.13
CA MET A 84 16.16 -1.99 4.45
C MET A 84 17.56 -2.59 4.22
N GLY A 85 18.61 -1.77 4.33
CA GLY A 85 20.00 -2.17 4.10
C GLY A 85 20.30 -2.49 2.64
N ALA A 86 19.46 -2.02 1.72
CA ALA A 86 19.53 -2.24 0.28
C ALA A 86 18.77 -1.14 -0.47
N PRO A 87 19.16 -0.77 -1.71
CA PRO A 87 18.47 0.27 -2.48
C PRO A 87 16.99 -0.06 -2.69
N VAL A 88 16.11 0.76 -2.14
CA VAL A 88 14.66 0.71 -2.37
C VAL A 88 14.27 1.86 -3.29
N ARG A 89 13.23 1.68 -4.08
CA ARG A 89 12.67 2.74 -4.95
C ARG A 89 11.17 2.82 -4.77
N ALA A 90 10.62 4.02 -4.94
CA ALA A 90 9.20 4.25 -5.09
C ALA A 90 8.90 4.39 -6.59
N PRO A 91 8.26 3.41 -7.24
CA PRO A 91 7.81 3.54 -8.62
C PRO A 91 6.84 4.72 -8.78
N SER A 92 6.89 5.43 -9.90
CA SER A 92 5.91 6.45 -10.25
C SER A 92 4.68 5.79 -10.87
N LEU A 93 3.50 6.05 -10.31
CA LEU A 93 2.22 5.53 -10.80
C LEU A 93 1.30 6.63 -11.34
N SER A 94 1.82 7.84 -11.54
CA SER A 94 1.04 9.01 -11.96
C SER A 94 0.36 8.78 -13.32
N GLN A 95 1.04 8.09 -14.25
CA GLN A 95 0.44 7.70 -15.55
C GLN A 95 -0.69 6.68 -15.41
N ALA A 96 -0.71 5.90 -14.33
CA ALA A 96 -1.79 4.98 -14.01
C ALA A 96 -2.92 5.65 -13.19
N GLY A 97 -2.79 6.93 -12.84
CA GLY A 97 -3.77 7.69 -12.07
C GLY A 97 -3.58 7.64 -10.55
N TYR A 98 -2.43 7.15 -10.06
CA TYR A 98 -2.13 7.08 -8.64
C TYR A 98 -0.89 7.90 -8.27
N GLU A 99 -1.02 8.76 -7.27
CA GLU A 99 0.09 9.53 -6.73
C GLU A 99 0.64 8.90 -5.46
N LEU A 100 1.95 9.05 -5.24
CA LEU A 100 2.57 8.61 -4.00
C LEU A 100 2.04 9.46 -2.84
N VAL A 101 1.42 8.81 -1.86
CA VAL A 101 0.93 9.45 -0.63
C VAL A 101 2.04 9.51 0.42
N GLY A 102 2.86 8.47 0.48
CA GLY A 102 3.99 8.38 1.40
C GLY A 102 4.44 6.94 1.59
N GLY A 103 5.25 6.72 2.61
CA GLY A 103 5.71 5.38 2.95
C GLY A 103 6.08 5.22 4.41
N ARG A 104 6.21 3.97 4.81
CA ARG A 104 6.57 3.60 6.18
C ARG A 104 7.38 2.32 6.23
N LEU A 105 8.10 2.19 7.33
CA LEU A 105 8.83 0.98 7.69
C LEU A 105 7.92 0.11 8.55
N LEU A 106 7.82 -1.16 8.23
CA LEU A 106 7.04 -2.16 8.96
C LEU A 106 7.96 -3.26 9.49
N PRO A 107 7.62 -3.89 10.62
CA PRO A 107 8.24 -5.14 11.02
C PRO A 107 7.61 -6.30 10.22
N GLY A 108 8.44 -6.99 9.45
CA GLY A 108 8.09 -8.23 8.78
C GLY A 108 8.23 -9.46 9.69
N GLY A 109 8.23 -10.65 9.09
CA GLY A 109 8.41 -11.92 9.78
C GLY A 109 9.84 -12.20 10.26
N SER A 110 10.85 -11.62 9.61
CA SER A 110 12.26 -11.77 9.98
C SER A 110 13.11 -10.50 9.80
N GLY A 111 12.54 -9.41 9.28
CA GLY A 111 13.28 -8.16 9.11
C GLY A 111 12.42 -6.93 8.83
N PRO A 112 13.07 -5.80 8.50
CA PRO A 112 12.37 -4.60 8.07
C PRO A 112 11.69 -4.82 6.71
N VAL A 113 10.57 -4.12 6.53
CA VAL A 113 9.80 -4.09 5.29
C VAL A 113 9.47 -2.65 4.95
N ALA A 114 9.63 -2.27 3.69
CA ALA A 114 9.19 -0.97 3.21
C ALA A 114 7.76 -1.08 2.64
N GLN A 115 6.93 -0.09 2.98
CA GLN A 115 5.60 0.08 2.41
C GLN A 115 5.51 1.45 1.74
N PHE A 116 5.03 1.48 0.50
CA PHE A 116 4.62 2.70 -0.19
C PHE A 116 3.12 2.67 -0.39
N MET A 117 2.45 3.77 -0.07
CA MET A 117 1.01 3.94 -0.29
C MET A 117 0.78 4.93 -1.41
N TYR A 118 -0.09 4.56 -2.33
CA TYR A 118 -0.50 5.37 -3.47
C TYR A 118 -2.00 5.66 -3.41
N GLY A 119 -2.40 6.82 -3.91
CA GLY A 119 -3.79 7.27 -3.90
C GLY A 119 -4.22 7.82 -5.25
N ALA A 120 -5.40 7.41 -5.70
CA ALA A 120 -6.08 8.02 -6.83
C ALA A 120 -7.03 9.14 -6.37
N ALA A 121 -7.39 10.02 -7.30
CA ALA A 121 -8.32 11.13 -7.05
C ALA A 121 -9.70 10.64 -6.59
N ASP A 122 -10.11 9.43 -6.98
CA ASP A 122 -11.38 8.81 -6.63
C ASP A 122 -11.42 8.14 -5.24
N GLY A 123 -10.34 8.29 -4.47
CA GLY A 123 -10.20 7.74 -3.13
C GLY A 123 -9.60 6.32 -3.09
N GLN A 124 -9.43 5.66 -4.24
CA GLN A 124 -8.78 4.35 -4.29
C GLN A 124 -7.35 4.41 -3.75
N ARG A 125 -6.92 3.31 -3.12
CA ARG A 125 -5.58 3.17 -2.54
C ARG A 125 -4.93 1.89 -3.03
N LEU A 126 -3.67 2.01 -3.42
CA LEU A 126 -2.78 0.88 -3.68
C LEU A 126 -1.64 0.89 -2.68
N THR A 127 -1.15 -0.29 -2.34
CA THR A 127 -0.02 -0.45 -1.42
C THR A 127 1.02 -1.36 -2.05
N LEU A 128 2.24 -0.84 -2.19
CA LEU A 128 3.41 -1.62 -2.57
C LEU A 128 4.16 -2.02 -1.31
N TYR A 129 4.24 -3.33 -1.09
CA TYR A 129 4.98 -3.97 -0.01
C TYR A 129 6.30 -4.51 -0.55
N VAL A 130 7.42 -4.17 0.08
CA VAL A 130 8.77 -4.57 -0.34
C VAL A 130 9.49 -5.23 0.83
N THR A 131 9.87 -6.49 0.66
CA THR A 131 10.49 -7.31 1.69
C THR A 131 11.73 -8.03 1.18
N ARG A 132 12.67 -8.35 2.06
CA ARG A 132 13.81 -9.22 1.75
C ARG A 132 13.59 -10.68 2.18
N GLU A 133 12.44 -10.95 2.80
CA GLU A 133 12.12 -12.27 3.39
C GLU A 133 11.79 -13.33 2.34
N ALA A 134 11.33 -12.90 1.16
CA ALA A 134 11.05 -13.77 0.02
C ALA A 134 12.25 -13.89 -0.94
N ALA A 135 13.46 -13.49 -0.52
CA ALA A 135 14.66 -13.61 -1.34
C ALA A 135 15.04 -15.09 -1.54
N GLY A 136 15.32 -15.50 -2.79
CA GLY A 136 15.65 -16.90 -3.09
C GLY A 136 15.56 -17.32 -4.56
N GLY A 137 15.08 -16.45 -5.45
CA GLY A 137 15.03 -16.68 -6.90
C GLY A 137 13.96 -15.80 -7.55
N GLN A 138 14.12 -15.47 -8.84
CA GLN A 138 13.08 -14.75 -9.58
C GLN A 138 11.82 -15.61 -9.69
N THR A 139 10.66 -15.01 -9.43
CA THR A 139 9.37 -15.69 -9.61
C THR A 139 8.56 -15.02 -10.70
N ALA A 140 7.79 -15.82 -11.45
CA ALA A 140 6.76 -15.28 -12.33
C ALA A 140 5.69 -14.57 -11.50
N PHE A 141 5.02 -13.58 -12.10
CA PHE A 141 3.88 -12.89 -11.49
C PHE A 141 2.84 -13.87 -10.94
N GLN A 142 2.60 -13.80 -9.63
CA GLN A 142 1.56 -14.56 -8.95
C GLN A 142 0.40 -13.65 -8.56
N PHE A 143 -0.79 -14.23 -8.45
CA PHE A 143 -2.01 -13.54 -8.05
C PHE A 143 -2.70 -14.27 -6.90
N THR A 144 -3.16 -13.51 -5.92
CA THR A 144 -4.07 -14.01 -4.88
C THR A 144 -5.13 -12.96 -4.55
N GLN A 145 -6.20 -13.38 -3.88
CA GLN A 145 -7.28 -12.51 -3.43
C GLN A 145 -7.70 -12.89 -2.01
N GLU A 146 -7.75 -11.91 -1.12
CA GLU A 146 -8.26 -12.03 0.24
C GLU A 146 -9.45 -11.09 0.43
N GLY A 147 -10.66 -11.66 0.39
CA GLY A 147 -11.89 -10.88 0.39
C GLY A 147 -11.96 -9.90 -0.80
N PRO A 148 -12.10 -8.58 -0.57
CA PRO A 148 -12.10 -7.56 -1.61
C PRO A 148 -10.69 -7.17 -2.09
N VAL A 149 -9.64 -7.56 -1.34
CA VAL A 149 -8.26 -7.16 -1.63
C VAL A 149 -7.66 -8.14 -2.61
N ARG A 150 -7.18 -7.62 -3.73
CA ARG A 150 -6.42 -8.36 -4.72
C ARG A 150 -4.94 -8.07 -4.51
N VAL A 151 -4.09 -9.07 -4.78
CA VAL A 151 -2.64 -8.95 -4.61
C VAL A 151 -1.95 -9.60 -5.80
N PHE A 152 -1.09 -8.83 -6.47
CA PHE A 152 -0.07 -9.39 -7.35
C PHE A 152 1.28 -9.34 -6.65
N TYR A 153 2.02 -10.44 -6.70
CA TYR A 153 3.32 -10.54 -6.04
C TYR A 153 4.34 -11.29 -6.89
N TRP A 154 5.60 -10.94 -6.72
CA TRP A 154 6.75 -11.52 -7.43
C TRP A 154 8.02 -11.30 -6.63
N VAL A 155 9.08 -12.02 -6.98
CA VAL A 155 10.42 -11.85 -6.43
C VAL A 155 11.34 -11.41 -7.56
N GLU A 156 12.10 -10.35 -7.32
CA GLU A 156 13.09 -9.82 -8.26
C GLU A 156 14.37 -9.49 -7.49
N GLY A 157 15.48 -10.13 -7.88
CA GLY A 157 16.75 -10.07 -7.16
C GLY A 157 16.62 -10.42 -5.67
N GLN A 158 16.95 -9.45 -4.81
CA GLN A 158 16.95 -9.60 -3.35
C GLN A 158 15.64 -9.19 -2.67
N PHE A 159 14.61 -8.85 -3.45
CA PHE A 159 13.35 -8.34 -2.93
C PHE A 159 12.16 -9.16 -3.41
N GLY A 160 11.24 -9.44 -2.49
CA GLY A 160 9.85 -9.77 -2.78
C GLY A 160 9.00 -8.50 -2.80
N TYR A 161 8.14 -8.41 -3.81
CA TYR A 161 7.20 -7.32 -4.01
C TYR A 161 5.78 -7.84 -3.97
N ALA A 162 4.87 -7.09 -3.36
CA ALA A 162 3.44 -7.32 -3.45
C ALA A 162 2.71 -6.00 -3.62
N LEU A 163 1.97 -5.85 -4.72
CA LEU A 163 1.05 -4.73 -4.95
C LEU A 163 -0.37 -5.18 -4.61
N SER A 164 -1.01 -4.47 -3.69
CA SER A 164 -2.36 -4.78 -3.21
C SER A 164 -3.32 -3.59 -3.32
N GLY A 165 -4.61 -3.90 -3.49
CA GLY A 165 -5.67 -2.91 -3.54
C GLY A 165 -7.06 -3.52 -3.73
N ALA A 166 -8.09 -2.72 -3.46
CA ALA A 166 -9.50 -3.08 -3.68
C ALA A 166 -9.99 -2.67 -5.09
N VAL A 167 -9.13 -2.79 -6.10
CA VAL A 167 -9.41 -2.45 -7.50
C VAL A 167 -9.62 -3.72 -8.32
N SER A 168 -10.13 -3.62 -9.56
CA SER A 168 -10.33 -4.80 -10.41
C SER A 168 -9.02 -5.57 -10.64
N ARG A 169 -9.11 -6.87 -10.94
CA ARG A 169 -7.92 -7.69 -11.22
C ARG A 169 -7.10 -7.13 -12.39
N ASP A 170 -7.77 -6.73 -13.46
CA ASP A 170 -7.12 -6.21 -14.67
C ASP A 170 -6.40 -4.90 -14.40
N GLU A 171 -7.01 -4.02 -13.62
CA GLU A 171 -6.40 -2.76 -13.18
C GLU A 171 -5.17 -3.03 -12.31
N LEU A 172 -5.30 -3.90 -11.30
CA LEU A 172 -4.16 -4.22 -10.43
C LEU A 172 -3.04 -4.89 -11.24
N GLN A 173 -3.37 -5.74 -12.21
CA GLN A 173 -2.39 -6.38 -13.09
C GLN A 173 -1.64 -5.34 -13.93
N ARG A 174 -2.36 -4.40 -14.55
CA ARG A 174 -1.80 -3.30 -15.35
C ARG A 174 -0.81 -2.47 -14.53
N VAL A 175 -1.20 -2.06 -13.32
CA VAL A 175 -0.33 -1.28 -12.43
C VAL A 175 0.86 -2.11 -11.95
N SER A 176 0.65 -3.38 -11.63
CA SER A 176 1.75 -4.27 -11.20
C SER A 176 2.81 -4.47 -12.27
N GLN A 177 2.40 -4.57 -13.54
CA GLN A 177 3.32 -4.63 -14.67
C GLN A 177 4.13 -3.34 -14.83
N GLU A 178 3.53 -2.18 -14.59
CA GLU A 178 4.23 -0.89 -14.62
C GLU A 178 5.29 -0.81 -13.51
N VAL A 179 4.90 -1.17 -12.27
CA VAL A 179 5.84 -1.27 -11.14
C VAL A 179 7.02 -2.18 -11.49
N TYR A 180 6.75 -3.37 -12.03
CA TYR A 180 7.79 -4.33 -12.37
C TYR A 180 8.76 -3.80 -13.41
N LYS A 181 8.28 -3.18 -14.50
CA LYS A 181 9.14 -2.56 -15.51
C LYS A 181 10.07 -1.51 -14.92
N GLN A 182 9.54 -0.64 -14.06
CA GLN A 182 10.32 0.42 -13.43
C GLN A 182 11.37 -0.13 -12.46
N LEU A 183 11.11 -1.27 -11.81
CA LEU A 183 12.03 -1.89 -10.85
C LEU A 183 13.10 -2.79 -11.51
N GLN A 184 12.95 -3.14 -12.78
CA GLN A 184 13.98 -3.83 -13.56
C GLN A 184 15.02 -2.91 -14.17
N GLY A 185 14.64 -1.67 -14.51
CA GLY A 185 15.57 -0.61 -14.90
C GLY A 185 16.32 -0.03 -13.71
#